data_AF-A0A382FS19-F1
#
_entry.id   AF-A0A382FS19-F1
#
_cell.length_a   1.000
_cell.length_b   1.000
_cell.length_c   1.000
_cell.angle_alpha   90.00
_cell.angle_beta   90.00
_cell.angle_gamma   90.00
#
_symmetry.space_group_name_H-M   'P 1'
#
loop_
_entity.id
_entity.type
_entity.pdbx_description
1 polymer ?
#
loop_
_entity_poly.entity_id
_entity_poly.type
_entity_poly.pdbx_seq_one_letter_code
_entity_poly.pdbx_strand_id
1 'polypeptide(L)' 'MAKKLSKSRIISGLQCVKRLHQEVYHPKRAEISDATEQIFAQGNQIGDLACQQFPNGVLIDRNPLSEALRKTEELLK' A
#
# COMPACT_ATOMS: atom_id res chain seq x y z
N MET A 1 19.91 -7.34 2.73
CA MET A 1 18.73 -7.88 2.02
C MET A 1 18.17 -6.80 1.11
N ALA A 2 17.90 -7.09 -0.17
CA ALA A 2 17.31 -6.12 -1.09
C ALA A 2 15.89 -5.76 -0.61
N LYS A 3 15.61 -4.47 -0.40
CA LYS A 3 14.27 -4.02 0.01
C LYS A 3 13.30 -4.25 -1.15
N LYS A 4 12.25 -5.06 -0.95
CA LYS A 4 11.20 -5.25 -1.97
C LYS A 4 10.51 -3.91 -2.25
N LEU A 5 10.46 -3.50 -3.51
CA LEU A 5 9.81 -2.25 -3.93
C LEU A 5 8.30 -2.47 -4.12
N SER A 6 7.49 -1.53 -3.66
CA SER A 6 6.07 -1.47 -4.01
C SER A 6 5.92 -1.09 -5.49
N LYS A 7 4.74 -1.38 -6.07
CA LYS A 7 4.38 -0.90 -7.41
C LYS A 7 4.61 0.60 -7.57
N SER A 8 4.18 1.40 -6.59
CA SER A 8 4.40 2.84 -6.56
C SER A 8 5.88 3.22 -6.59
N ARG A 9 6.74 2.56 -5.80
CA ARG A 9 8.19 2.80 -5.78
C ARG A 9 8.86 2.42 -7.10
N ILE A 10 8.41 1.36 -7.77
CA ILE A 10 8.90 1.00 -9.11
C ILE A 10 8.60 2.14 -10.09
N ILE A 11 7.36 2.64 -10.11
CA ILE A 11 6.97 3.78 -10.95
C ILE A 11 7.79 5.03 -10.59
N SER A 12 7.97 5.33 -9.30
CA SER A 12 8.83 6.45 -8.87
C SER A 12 10.25 6.32 -9.39
N GLY A 13 10.82 5.10 -9.39
CA GLY A 13 12.15 4.81 -9.91
C GLY A 13 12.27 4.96 -11.42
N LEU A 14 11.23 4.56 -12.16
CA LEU A 14 11.15 4.78 -13.62
C LEU A 14 11.09 6.27 -13.98
N GLN A 15 10.44 7.08 -13.15
CA GLN A 15 10.38 8.54 -13.33
C GLN A 15 11.68 9.22 -12.91
N CYS A 16 12.23 8.84 -11.75
CA CYS A 16 13.41 9.45 -11.17
C CYS A 16 14.05 8.52 -10.14
N VAL A 17 15.26 8.02 -10.44
CA VAL A 17 16.01 7.14 -9.52
C VAL A 17 16.31 7.81 -8.17
N LYS A 18 16.57 9.13 -8.16
CA LYS A 18 16.77 9.88 -6.91
C LYS A 18 15.50 9.90 -6.06
N ARG A 19 14.31 10.02 -6.65
CA ARG A 19 13.04 9.96 -5.93
C ARG A 19 12.88 8.61 -5.25
N LEU A 20 13.10 7.50 -5.97
CA LEU A 20 13.09 6.15 -5.39
C LEU A 20 14.06 6.03 -4.21
N HIS A 21 15.28 6.54 -4.34
CA HIS A 21 16.26 6.53 -3.25
C HIS A 21 15.73 7.21 -1.99
N GLN A 22 15.14 8.41 -2.12
CA GLN A 22 14.55 9.14 -0.99
C GLN A 22 13.38 8.37 -0.37
N GLU A 23 12.46 7.84 -1.18
CA GLU A 23 11.30 7.07 -0.70
C GLU A 23 11.70 5.79 0.04
N VAL A 24 12.84 5.19 -0.31
CA VAL A 24 13.33 3.94 0.28
C VAL A 24 14.15 4.17 1.54
N TYR A 25 15.12 5.07 1.50
CA TYR A 25 16.12 5.24 2.56
C TYR A 25 15.85 6.43 3.47
N HIS A 26 15.02 7.39 3.04
CA HIS A 26 14.70 8.60 3.80
C HIS A 26 13.20 8.91 3.83
N PRO A 27 12.31 7.95 4.16
CA PRO A 27 10.86 8.13 4.07
C PRO A 27 10.34 9.26 4.98
N LYS A 28 11.02 9.55 6.09
CA LYS A 28 10.66 10.66 7.01
C LYS A 28 10.83 12.06 6.40
N ARG A 29 11.49 12.18 5.24
CA ARG A 29 11.62 13.45 4.50
C ARG A 29 10.49 13.67 3.50
N ALA A 30 9.58 12.71 3.36
CA ALA A 30 8.42 12.90 2.49
C ALA A 30 7.50 13.95 3.11
N GLU A 31 7.16 14.96 2.33
CA GLU A 31 6.12 15.93 2.65
C GLU A 31 4.86 15.53 1.90
N ILE A 32 3.77 15.38 2.64
CA ILE A 32 2.45 15.09 2.08
C ILE A 32 1.60 16.32 2.34
N SER A 33 1.01 16.88 1.29
CA SER A 33 0.11 18.02 1.45
C SER A 33 -1.21 17.59 2.06
N ASP A 34 -1.87 18.49 2.80
CA ASP A 34 -3.20 18.25 3.37
C ASP A 34 -4.21 17.77 2.31
N ALA A 35 -4.16 18.36 1.11
CA ALA A 35 -5.00 17.92 -0.01
C ALA A 35 -4.74 16.46 -0.40
N THR A 36 -3.49 16.01 -0.37
CA THR A 36 -3.14 14.61 -0.66
C THR A 36 -3.59 13.68 0.47
N GLU A 37 -3.45 14.10 1.73
CA GLU A 37 -3.96 13.32 2.87
C GLU A 37 -5.48 13.14 2.81
N GLN A 38 -6.22 14.20 2.44
CA GLN A 38 -7.67 14.14 2.26
C GLN A 38 -8.07 13.15 1.17
N ILE A 39 -7.35 13.10 0.05
CA ILE A 39 -7.59 12.13 -1.02
C ILE A 39 -7.36 10.70 -0.52
N PHE A 40 -6.30 10.46 0.28
CA PHE A 40 -6.07 9.14 0.87
C PHE A 40 -7.16 8.75 1.87
N ALA A 41 -7.59 9.67 2.73
CA ALA A 41 -8.67 9.44 3.67
C ALA A 41 -9.99 9.08 2.96
N GLN A 42 -10.33 9.82 1.90
CA GLN A 42 -11.49 9.50 1.06
C GLN A 42 -11.37 8.11 0.41
N GLY A 43 -10.19 7.76 -0.10
CA GLY A 43 -9.92 6.44 -0.67
C GLY A 43 -10.14 5.31 0.35
N ASN A 44 -9.68 5.50 1.59
CA ASN A 44 -9.89 4.52 2.67
C ASN A 44 -11.38 4.38 3.00
N GLN A 45 -12.12 5.49 3.12
CA GLN A 45 -13.56 5.45 3.38
C GLN A 45 -14.33 4.69 2.29
N ILE A 46 -14.00 4.92 1.02
CA ILE A 46 -14.60 4.18 -0.09
C ILE A 46 -14.24 2.69 -0.02
N GLY A 47 -12.99 2.36 0.34
CA GLY A 47 -12.54 0.99 0.54
C GLY A 47 -13.34 0.26 1.63
N ASP A 48 -13.59 0.93 2.75
CA ASP A 48 -14.40 0.39 3.85
C ASP A 48 -15.84 0.12 3.42
N LEU A 49 -16.46 1.07 2.71
CA LEU A 49 -17.80 0.90 2.16
C LEU A 49 -17.88 -0.24 1.15
N ALA A 50 -16.85 -0.38 0.30
CA ALA A 50 -16.77 -1.48 -0.66
C ALA A 50 -16.69 -2.84 0.05
N CYS A 51 -15.91 -2.95 1.12
CA CYS A 51 -15.83 -4.19 1.91
C CYS A 51 -17.18 -4.56 2.54
N GLN A 52 -17.96 -3.57 3.01
CA GLN A 52 -19.29 -3.81 3.59
C GLN A 52 -20.29 -4.42 2.58
N GLN A 53 -20.10 -4.20 1.28
CA GLN A 53 -20.95 -4.83 0.24
C GLN A 53 -20.70 -6.34 0.10
N PHE A 54 -19.62 -6.86 0.68
CA PHE A 54 -19.27 -8.28 0.66
C PHE A 54 -19.21 -8.81 2.10
N PRO A 55 -20.37 -9.09 2.74
CA PRO A 55 -20.43 -9.44 4.17
C PRO A 55 -19.70 -10.75 4.52
N ASN A 56 -19.48 -11.63 3.54
CA ASN A 56 -18.71 -12.86 3.70
C ASN A 56 -17.24 -12.71 3.26
N GLY A 57 -16.84 -11.50 2.83
CA GLY A 57 -15.47 -11.20 2.45
C GLY A 57 -14.56 -11.11 3.68
N VAL A 58 -13.31 -11.53 3.52
CA VAL A 58 -12.29 -11.41 4.55
C VAL A 58 -11.26 -10.36 4.11
N LEU A 59 -11.15 -9.28 4.88
CA LEU A 59 -10.10 -8.29 4.65
C LEU A 59 -8.75 -8.84 5.14
N ILE A 60 -7.80 -8.99 4.23
CA ILE A 60 -6.45 -9.47 4.55
C ILE A 60 -5.53 -8.25 4.67
N ASP A 61 -5.02 -8.00 5.88
CA ASP A 61 -3.98 -6.99 6.09
C ASP A 61 -2.70 -7.40 5.35
N ARG A 62 -2.08 -6.43 4.69
CA ARG A 62 -0.87 -6.58 3.89
C ARG A 62 0.40 -6.67 4.75
N ASN A 63 0.36 -6.32 6.03
CA ASN A 63 1.58 -6.22 6.85
C ASN A 63 1.64 -7.27 7.98
N PRO A 64 2.60 -8.21 7.97
CA PRO A 64 3.66 -8.40 6.98
C PRO A 64 3.18 -9.13 5.72
N LEU A 65 3.80 -8.85 4.57
CA LEU A 65 3.39 -9.42 3.28
C LEU A 65 3.40 -10.96 3.27
N SER A 66 4.31 -11.58 4.00
CA SER A 66 4.36 -13.04 4.14
C SER A 66 3.10 -13.62 4.77
N GLU A 67 2.55 -12.93 5.77
CA GLU A 67 1.32 -13.36 6.44
C GLU A 67 0.10 -13.15 5.53
N ALA A 68 0.06 -12.03 4.81
CA ALA A 68 -1.00 -11.73 3.85
C ALA A 68 -1.10 -12.81 2.77
N LEU A 69 0.04 -13.22 2.20
CA LEU A 69 0.09 -14.27 1.18
C LEU A 69 -0.38 -15.61 1.72
N ARG A 70 0.09 -16.02 2.90
CA ARG A 70 -0.34 -17.27 3.55
C ARG A 70 -1.87 -17.29 3.78
N LYS A 71 -2.43 -16.23 4.37
CA LYS A 71 -3.88 -16.10 4.59
C LYS A 71 -4.67 -16.17 3.27
N THR A 72 -4.14 -15.55 2.22
CA THR A 72 -4.78 -15.56 0.90
C THR A 72 -4.83 -16.99 0.34
N GLU A 73 -3.73 -17.74 0.41
CA GLU A 73 -3.68 -19.14 -0.04
C GLU A 73 -4.60 -20.06 0.77
N GLU A 74 -4.78 -19.80 2.07
CA GLU A 74 -5.68 -20.57 2.94
C GLU A 74 -7.15 -20.37 2.58
N LEU A 75 -7.54 -19.16 2.16
CA LEU A 75 -8.93 -18.78 1.88
C LEU A 75 -9.37 -19.04 0.43
N LEU A 76 -8.44 -19.30 -0.48
CA LEU A 76 -8.74 -19.61 -1.89
C LEU A 76 -8.97 -21.11 -2.16
N LYS A 77 -8.81 -21.97 -1.14
CA LYS A 77 -9.10 -23.41 -1.21
C LYS A 77 -10.58 -23.68 -1.00
#